data_AF-M0GAJ9-F1
#
_entry.id   AF-M0GAJ9-F1
#
_cell.length_a   1.000
_cell.length_b   1.000
_cell.length_c   1.000
_cell.angle_alpha   90.00
_cell.angle_beta   90.00
_cell.angle_gamma   90.00
#
_symmetry.space_group_name_H-M   'P 1'
#
loop_
_entity.id
_entity.type
_entity.pdbx_description
1 polymer ?
#
loop_
_entity_poly.entity_id
_entity_poly.type
_entity_poly.pdbx_seq_one_letter_code
_entity_poly.pdbx_strand_id
1 'polypeptide(L)'
;MAGLRELPWRVAFNGVDFGRVSWWGVFAVAPAALLTFGALAGDRAPFVYSMYCAVILTAVLQSSERFIGMSVALDDDAGELESTYHMGDPSLFRSDEDVTTSLADVETARFVTIGDRTVVRLYYEQSFVNKPSMFLVPDEFEPRFRETLRQYNVSIRVDSTLKSADRVWGRFAVTALFLGAIPLGTVFVWPAGSVPFLLAVFGHAAFVLRQGW
;
A
#
# COMPACT_ATOMS: atom_id res chain seq x y z
N MET A 1 -5.13 -18.36 -0.22
CA MET A 1 -6.32 -17.95 0.58
C MET A 1 -5.86 -16.82 1.48
N ALA A 2 -6.24 -15.58 1.15
CA ALA A 2 -5.46 -14.41 1.54
C ALA A 2 -6.29 -13.12 1.69
N GLY A 3 -7.62 -13.21 1.81
CA GLY A 3 -8.50 -12.03 1.80
C GLY A 3 -8.38 -11.19 3.07
N LEU A 4 -8.89 -11.71 4.19
CA LEU A 4 -9.00 -10.97 5.46
C LEU A 4 -7.72 -11.00 6.29
N ARG A 5 -7.06 -12.16 6.36
CA ARG A 5 -5.85 -12.34 7.18
C ARG A 5 -4.68 -11.45 6.76
N GLU A 6 -4.59 -11.14 5.47
CA GLU A 6 -3.52 -10.30 4.90
C GLU A 6 -3.87 -8.80 4.90
N LEU A 7 -5.09 -8.42 5.29
CA LEU A 7 -5.55 -7.02 5.22
C LEU A 7 -4.70 -6.04 6.07
N PRO A 8 -4.24 -6.38 7.29
CA PRO A 8 -3.33 -5.52 8.03
C PRO A 8 -2.00 -5.29 7.29
N TRP A 9 -1.47 -6.33 6.66
CA TRP A 9 -0.23 -6.28 5.88
C TRP A 9 -0.39 -5.46 4.60
N ARG A 10 -1.50 -5.66 3.87
CA ARG A 10 -1.92 -4.85 2.72
C ARG A 10 -1.89 -3.34 3.03
N VAL A 11 -2.40 -2.94 4.19
CA VAL A 11 -2.42 -1.53 4.61
C VAL A 11 -1.03 -1.06 5.07
N ALA A 12 -0.28 -1.89 5.81
CA ALA A 12 1.07 -1.57 6.25
C ALA A 12 2.03 -1.32 5.07
N PHE A 13 1.96 -2.13 4.02
CA PHE A 13 2.81 -1.99 2.83
C PHE A 13 2.48 -0.75 1.99
N ASN A 14 1.21 -0.36 1.89
CA ASN A 14 0.85 0.96 1.36
C ASN A 14 1.51 2.10 2.16
N GLY A 15 1.62 1.94 3.48
CA GLY A 15 2.36 2.87 4.34
C GLY A 15 3.83 3.04 3.98
N VAL A 16 4.46 2.03 3.37
CA VAL A 16 5.85 2.08 2.87
C VAL A 16 5.91 2.70 1.47
N ASP A 17 4.89 2.46 0.64
CA ASP A 17 4.89 2.85 -0.78
C ASP A 17 4.71 4.35 -0.97
N PHE A 18 3.91 5.02 -0.14
CA PHE A 18 3.79 6.47 -0.25
C PHE A 18 5.05 7.19 0.27
N GLY A 19 5.56 8.11 -0.55
CA GLY A 19 6.54 9.11 -0.12
C GLY A 19 6.02 9.90 1.08
N ARG A 20 6.92 10.41 1.95
CA ARG A 20 6.53 11.06 3.21
C ARG A 20 5.53 12.20 3.02
N VAL A 21 5.79 13.08 2.06
CA VAL A 21 4.94 14.27 1.83
C VAL A 21 3.58 13.85 1.28
N SER A 22 3.55 13.02 0.24
CA SER A 22 2.31 12.53 -0.36
C SER A 22 1.44 11.77 0.64
N TRP A 23 2.07 10.95 1.49
CA TRP A 23 1.34 10.21 2.52
C TRP A 23 0.67 11.17 3.52
N TRP A 24 1.40 12.14 4.07
CA TRP A 24 0.80 13.10 5.02
C TRP A 24 -0.28 13.96 4.38
N GLY A 25 -0.09 14.36 3.12
CA GLY A 25 -1.09 15.10 2.36
C GLY A 25 -2.41 14.34 2.22
N VAL A 26 -2.33 13.09 1.73
CA VAL A 26 -3.50 12.26 1.42
C VAL A 26 -4.18 11.68 2.66
N PHE A 27 -3.41 11.21 3.64
CA PHE A 27 -3.96 10.42 4.76
C PHE A 27 -4.20 11.21 6.04
N ALA A 28 -3.70 12.45 6.13
CA ALA A 28 -3.87 13.27 7.34
C ALA A 28 -4.37 14.68 7.02
N VAL A 29 -3.65 15.45 6.19
CA VAL A 29 -3.95 16.87 5.97
C VAL A 29 -5.28 17.05 5.24
N ALA A 30 -5.46 16.39 4.09
CA ALA A 30 -6.69 16.47 3.33
C ALA A 30 -7.93 15.98 4.12
N PRO A 31 -7.93 14.78 4.75
CA PRO A 31 -9.09 14.33 5.51
C PRO A 31 -9.36 15.21 6.73
N ALA A 32 -8.34 15.71 7.44
CA ALA A 32 -8.55 16.63 8.55
C ALA A 32 -9.15 17.98 8.11
N ALA A 33 -8.67 18.54 6.99
CA ALA A 33 -9.21 19.77 6.43
C ALA A 33 -10.68 19.58 5.99
N LEU A 34 -10.98 18.48 5.30
CA LEU A 34 -12.34 18.15 4.86
C LEU A 34 -13.28 17.87 6.03
N LEU A 35 -12.82 17.19 7.08
CA LEU A 35 -13.59 16.97 8.30
C LEU A 35 -13.90 18.28 9.02
N THR A 36 -12.90 19.15 9.15
CA THR A 36 -13.05 20.48 9.76
C THR A 36 -14.03 21.33 8.96
N PHE A 37 -13.91 21.34 7.64
CA PHE A 37 -14.87 21.98 6.75
C PHE A 37 -16.27 21.39 6.91
N GLY A 38 -16.38 20.06 6.98
CA GLY A 38 -17.61 19.31 7.27
C GLY A 38 -18.34 19.81 8.51
N ALA A 39 -17.61 19.97 9.61
CA ALA A 39 -18.14 20.42 10.87
C ALA A 39 -18.59 21.89 10.85
N LEU A 40 -17.98 22.74 10.00
CA LEU A 40 -18.23 24.18 9.95
C LEU A 40 -19.26 24.61 8.88
N ALA A 41 -19.36 23.88 7.77
CA ALA A 41 -20.13 24.29 6.58
C ALA A 41 -21.53 23.64 6.46
N GLY A 42 -21.96 22.84 7.44
CA GLY A 42 -23.31 22.29 7.52
C GLY A 42 -23.58 21.08 6.61
N ASP A 43 -24.87 20.75 6.43
CA ASP A 43 -25.37 19.41 6.05
C ASP A 43 -24.84 18.78 4.75
N ARG A 44 -24.28 19.57 3.80
CA ARG A 44 -23.72 19.05 2.54
C ARG A 44 -22.22 18.77 2.59
N ALA A 45 -21.50 19.31 3.55
CA ALA A 45 -20.05 19.17 3.67
C ALA A 45 -19.59 17.79 4.17
N PRO A 46 -20.32 17.07 5.05
CA PRO A 46 -20.01 15.69 5.42
C PRO A 46 -19.98 14.72 4.22
N PHE A 47 -20.79 14.98 3.20
CA PHE A 47 -20.77 14.20 1.96
C PHE A 47 -19.42 14.26 1.25
N VAL A 48 -18.77 15.43 1.22
CA VAL A 48 -17.46 15.61 0.56
C VAL A 48 -16.37 14.84 1.30
N TYR A 49 -16.36 14.90 2.63
CA TYR A 49 -15.44 14.12 3.45
C TYR A 49 -15.66 12.61 3.26
N SER A 50 -16.92 12.16 3.28
CA SER A 50 -17.30 10.75 3.06
C SER A 50 -16.89 10.25 1.68
N MET A 51 -17.15 11.04 0.62
CA MET A 51 -16.70 10.74 -0.74
C MET A 51 -15.18 10.62 -0.83
N TYR A 52 -14.45 11.56 -0.23
CA TYR A 52 -12.99 11.50 -0.19
C TYR A 52 -12.51 10.20 0.48
N CYS A 53 -13.06 9.87 1.65
CA CYS A 53 -12.69 8.65 2.35
C CYS A 53 -13.03 7.40 1.54
N ALA A 54 -14.18 7.36 0.88
CA ALA A 54 -14.59 6.24 0.01
C ALA A 54 -13.60 6.03 -1.17
N VAL A 55 -13.19 7.12 -1.83
CA VAL A 55 -12.25 7.09 -2.96
C VAL A 55 -10.87 6.64 -2.49
N ILE A 56 -10.34 7.23 -1.41
CA ILE A 56 -9.01 6.86 -0.91
C ILE A 56 -8.99 5.44 -0.36
N LEU A 57 -10.03 5.01 0.37
CA LEU A 57 -10.17 3.63 0.82
C LEU A 57 -10.11 2.65 -0.36
N THR A 58 -10.84 2.97 -1.43
CA THR A 58 -10.85 2.16 -2.65
C THR A 58 -9.47 2.09 -3.29
N ALA A 59 -8.80 3.24 -3.44
CA ALA A 59 -7.46 3.30 -4.00
C ALA A 59 -6.45 2.48 -3.19
N VAL A 60 -6.50 2.58 -1.86
CA VAL A 60 -5.61 1.83 -0.94
C VAL A 60 -5.85 0.32 -1.05
N LEU A 61 -7.11 -0.12 -1.07
CA LEU A 61 -7.43 -1.53 -1.15
C LEU A 61 -7.01 -2.11 -2.50
N GLN A 62 -7.30 -1.40 -3.60
CA GLN A 62 -6.88 -1.78 -4.95
C GLN A 62 -5.36 -1.82 -5.08
N SER A 63 -4.63 -0.78 -4.63
CA SER A 63 -3.17 -0.75 -4.69
C SER A 63 -2.51 -1.79 -3.79
N SER A 64 -3.26 -2.34 -2.83
CA SER A 64 -2.77 -3.38 -1.93
C SER A 64 -2.90 -4.80 -2.47
N GLU A 65 -3.75 -5.02 -3.48
CA GLU A 65 -3.98 -6.37 -4.04
C GLU A 65 -2.69 -6.99 -4.57
N ARG A 66 -1.78 -6.15 -5.09
CA ARG A 66 -0.46 -6.57 -5.57
C ARG A 66 0.45 -7.17 -4.50
N PHE A 67 0.12 -7.01 -3.22
CA PHE A 67 0.90 -7.56 -2.11
C PHE A 67 0.33 -8.85 -1.53
N ILE A 68 -0.75 -9.40 -2.12
CA ILE A 68 -1.43 -10.63 -1.66
C ILE A 68 -0.55 -11.87 -1.85
N GLY A 69 0.12 -11.96 -3.00
CA GLY A 69 1.05 -13.02 -3.31
C GLY A 69 1.88 -12.55 -4.47
N MET A 70 3.08 -12.07 -4.21
CA MET A 70 3.97 -11.62 -5.27
C MET A 70 5.18 -12.55 -5.26
N SER A 71 5.44 -13.22 -6.37
CA SER A 71 6.66 -14.00 -6.54
C SER A 71 7.70 -13.16 -7.23
N VAL A 72 8.93 -13.32 -6.79
CA VAL A 72 10.09 -12.67 -7.39
C VAL A 72 11.07 -13.76 -7.79
N ALA A 73 11.36 -13.83 -9.08
CA ALA A 73 12.47 -14.60 -9.60
C ALA A 73 13.57 -13.62 -10.04
N LEU A 74 14.81 -14.03 -9.80
CA LEU A 74 15.98 -13.25 -10.16
C LEU A 74 16.78 -14.06 -11.17
N ASP A 75 16.94 -13.50 -12.37
CA ASP A 75 17.88 -14.00 -13.35
C ASP A 75 19.23 -13.34 -13.08
N ASP A 76 20.12 -14.08 -12.40
CA ASP A 76 21.46 -13.60 -12.03
C ASP A 76 22.36 -13.36 -13.26
N ASP A 77 22.11 -14.03 -14.39
CA ASP A 77 22.93 -13.90 -15.60
C ASP A 77 22.50 -12.67 -16.42
N ALA A 78 21.20 -12.42 -16.49
CA ALA A 78 20.63 -11.27 -17.21
C ALA A 78 20.58 -9.98 -16.35
N GLY A 79 20.62 -10.11 -15.02
CA GLY A 79 20.39 -8.98 -14.11
C GLY A 79 18.95 -8.51 -14.12
N GLU A 80 18.02 -9.43 -14.33
CA GLU A 80 16.61 -9.14 -14.48
C GLU A 80 15.82 -9.67 -13.28
N LEU A 81 14.95 -8.81 -12.76
CA LEU A 81 13.99 -9.13 -11.74
C LEU A 81 12.66 -9.42 -12.42
N GLU A 82 12.26 -10.69 -12.43
CA GLU A 82 10.93 -11.08 -12.86
C GLU A 82 10.00 -11.07 -11.64
N SER A 83 8.94 -10.28 -11.73
CA SER A 83 7.94 -10.17 -10.67
C SER A 83 6.58 -10.59 -11.20
N THR A 84 5.96 -11.55 -10.54
CA THR A 84 4.61 -12.02 -10.86
C THR A 84 3.68 -11.62 -9.73
N TYR A 85 2.58 -10.95 -10.06
CA TYR A 85 1.57 -10.54 -9.09
C TYR A 85 0.40 -11.53 -9.09
N HIS A 86 0.35 -12.40 -8.09
CA HIS A 86 -0.81 -13.25 -7.80
C HIS A 86 -1.83 -12.45 -6.99
N MET A 87 -2.75 -11.80 -7.72
CA MET A 87 -3.85 -11.05 -7.11
C MET A 87 -4.91 -12.01 -6.53
N GLY A 88 -5.79 -11.51 -5.66
CA GLY A 88 -6.92 -12.32 -5.18
C GLY A 88 -7.92 -12.63 -6.29
N ASP A 89 -8.69 -13.71 -6.18
CA ASP A 89 -9.78 -14.03 -7.11
C ASP A 89 -11.14 -13.81 -6.40
N PRO A 90 -11.99 -12.86 -6.84
CA PRO A 90 -11.83 -11.97 -8.00
C PRO A 90 -10.82 -10.83 -7.76
N SER A 91 -10.23 -10.31 -8.83
CA SER A 91 -9.33 -9.14 -8.85
C SER A 91 -9.88 -8.06 -9.79
N LEU A 92 -9.62 -6.78 -9.50
CA LEU A 92 -9.91 -5.67 -10.42
C LEU A 92 -8.77 -5.41 -11.42
N PHE A 93 -7.61 -6.04 -11.21
CA PHE A 93 -6.45 -5.99 -12.09
C PHE A 93 -6.15 -7.35 -12.72
N ARG A 94 -5.35 -7.36 -13.79
CA ARG A 94 -4.80 -8.61 -14.33
C ARG A 94 -3.90 -9.26 -13.28
N SER A 95 -4.20 -10.51 -12.96
CA SER A 95 -3.37 -11.38 -12.13
C SER A 95 -2.41 -12.16 -13.01
N ASP A 96 -1.28 -12.58 -12.44
CA ASP A 96 -0.34 -13.52 -13.04
C ASP A 96 0.33 -13.00 -14.32
N GLU A 97 0.48 -11.67 -14.44
CA GLU A 97 1.27 -11.04 -15.49
C GLU A 97 2.72 -10.84 -14.99
N ASP A 98 3.67 -11.43 -15.72
CA ASP A 98 5.09 -11.32 -15.42
C ASP A 98 5.60 -9.93 -15.84
N VAL A 99 6.22 -9.24 -14.89
CA VAL A 99 6.84 -7.94 -15.12
C VAL A 99 8.34 -8.05 -14.90
N THR A 100 9.08 -8.02 -16.00
CA THR A 100 10.53 -8.04 -16.01
C THR A 100 11.10 -6.64 -15.79
N THR A 101 12.04 -6.52 -14.87
CA THR A 101 12.69 -5.27 -14.50
C THR A 101 14.20 -5.44 -14.51
N SER A 102 14.90 -4.71 -15.38
CA SER A 102 16.37 -4.69 -15.33
C SER A 102 16.87 -4.00 -14.07
N LEU A 103 17.81 -4.64 -13.36
CA LEU A 103 18.50 -4.07 -12.19
C LEU A 103 19.46 -2.93 -12.57
N ALA A 104 19.88 -2.83 -13.84
CA ALA A 104 20.73 -1.76 -14.31
C ALA A 104 20.08 -0.37 -14.20
N ASP A 105 18.75 -0.30 -14.24
CA ASP A 105 17.99 0.94 -14.14
C ASP A 105 17.69 1.37 -12.68
N VAL A 106 18.18 0.61 -11.71
CA VAL A 106 17.90 0.77 -10.28
C VAL A 106 19.05 1.53 -9.62
N GLU A 107 18.76 2.68 -9.04
CA GLU A 107 19.76 3.49 -8.35
C GLU A 107 19.90 3.09 -6.88
N THR A 108 18.76 2.88 -6.21
CA THR A 108 18.73 2.62 -4.77
C THR A 108 17.67 1.58 -4.42
N ALA A 109 18.02 0.69 -3.50
CA ALA A 109 17.11 -0.24 -2.86
C ALA A 109 16.98 0.10 -1.37
N ARG A 110 15.75 0.10 -0.86
CA ARG A 110 15.47 0.29 0.57
C ARG A 110 14.76 -0.92 1.13
N PHE A 111 15.35 -1.52 2.14
CA PHE A 111 14.78 -2.67 2.86
C PHE A 111 14.00 -2.17 4.08
N VAL A 112 12.79 -2.67 4.24
CA VAL A 112 11.89 -2.33 5.34
C VAL A 112 11.29 -3.62 5.88
N THR A 113 11.73 -4.00 7.08
CA THR A 113 11.18 -5.16 7.79
C THR A 113 10.02 -4.73 8.66
N ILE A 114 8.89 -5.43 8.55
CA ILE A 114 7.69 -5.24 9.36
C ILE A 114 7.28 -6.62 9.90
N GLY A 115 7.41 -6.83 11.21
CA GLY A 115 7.23 -8.15 11.82
C GLY A 115 8.22 -9.16 11.27
N ASP A 116 7.70 -10.23 10.66
CA ASP A 116 8.41 -11.35 10.05
C ASP A 116 8.52 -11.24 8.52
N ARG A 117 8.21 -10.07 7.93
CA ARG A 117 8.28 -9.87 6.48
C ARG A 117 9.17 -8.69 6.12
N THR A 118 10.07 -8.89 5.15
CA THR A 118 10.87 -7.83 4.56
C THR A 118 10.29 -7.38 3.23
N VAL A 119 10.05 -6.08 3.10
CA VAL A 119 9.72 -5.43 1.84
C VAL A 119 10.93 -4.68 1.33
N VAL A 120 11.14 -4.76 0.03
CA VAL A 120 12.11 -3.95 -0.67
C VAL A 120 11.39 -2.94 -1.54
N ARG A 121 11.88 -1.71 -1.48
CA ARG A 121 11.48 -0.65 -2.37
C ARG A 121 12.64 -0.27 -3.28
N LEU A 122 12.44 -0.34 -4.58
CA LEU A 122 13.39 0.12 -5.58
C LEU A 122 13.09 1.55 -6.00
N TYR A 123 14.16 2.30 -6.17
CA TYR A 123 14.16 3.66 -6.71
C TYR A 123 14.92 3.63 -8.03
N TYR A 124 14.22 4.02 -9.08
CA TYR A 124 14.75 4.05 -10.45
C TYR A 124 15.30 5.43 -10.78
N GLU A 125 16.29 5.46 -11.66
CA GLU A 125 16.88 6.71 -12.16
C GLU A 125 15.83 7.54 -12.93
N GLN A 126 14.96 6.89 -13.71
CA GLN A 126 13.86 7.54 -14.40
C GLN A 126 12.53 7.40 -13.64
N SER A 127 11.94 8.55 -13.31
CA SER A 127 10.74 8.65 -12.46
C SER A 127 9.42 8.19 -13.12
N PHE A 128 9.44 7.90 -14.42
CA PHE A 128 8.23 7.66 -15.23
C PHE A 128 8.09 6.24 -15.77
N VAL A 129 8.89 5.29 -15.29
CA VAL A 129 8.77 3.91 -15.76
C VAL A 129 7.62 3.22 -15.02
N ASN A 130 6.74 2.54 -15.76
CA ASN A 130 5.75 1.59 -15.24
C ASN A 130 6.47 0.34 -14.69
N LYS A 131 7.36 0.53 -13.71
CA LYS A 131 8.17 -0.52 -13.11
C LYS A 131 7.74 -0.80 -11.66
N PRO A 132 7.72 -2.08 -11.24
CA PRO A 132 7.53 -2.54 -9.87
C PRO A 132 8.44 -1.86 -8.83
N SER A 133 8.01 -0.74 -8.25
CA SER A 133 8.83 -0.05 -7.24
C SER A 133 8.86 -0.71 -5.87
N MET A 134 8.02 -1.72 -5.61
CA MET A 134 7.95 -2.37 -4.30
C MET A 134 7.60 -3.85 -4.39
N PHE A 135 8.30 -4.66 -3.62
CA PHE A 135 8.10 -6.11 -3.57
C PHE A 135 8.37 -6.71 -2.20
N LEU A 136 7.68 -7.81 -1.91
CA LEU A 136 8.00 -8.71 -0.81
C LEU A 136 9.20 -9.59 -1.20
N VAL A 137 10.19 -9.66 -0.33
CA VAL A 137 11.31 -10.58 -0.47
C VAL A 137 11.20 -11.61 0.64
N PRO A 138 11.05 -12.91 0.32
CA PRO A 138 11.06 -13.94 1.34
C PRO A 138 12.42 -13.97 2.05
N ASP A 139 12.42 -14.20 3.36
CA ASP A 139 13.62 -14.11 4.21
C ASP A 139 14.78 -14.99 3.73
N GLU A 140 14.47 -16.15 3.17
CA GLU A 140 15.47 -17.09 2.62
C GLU A 140 16.19 -16.55 1.37
N PHE A 141 15.53 -15.66 0.61
CA PHE A 141 16.07 -15.05 -0.60
C PHE A 141 16.71 -13.68 -0.34
N GLU A 142 16.44 -13.04 0.80
CA GLU A 142 16.92 -11.69 1.14
C GLU A 142 18.46 -11.54 1.04
N PRO A 143 19.29 -12.47 1.57
CA PRO A 143 20.75 -12.33 1.50
C PRO A 143 21.27 -12.40 0.07
N ARG A 144 20.76 -13.33 -0.73
CA ARG A 144 21.13 -13.48 -2.15
C ARG A 144 20.73 -12.25 -2.94
N PHE A 145 19.50 -11.78 -2.73
CA PHE A 145 18.99 -10.59 -3.40
C PHE A 145 19.81 -9.33 -3.11
N ARG A 146 20.24 -9.14 -1.85
CA ARG A 146 21.15 -8.04 -1.49
C ARG A 146 22.49 -8.14 -2.18
N GLU A 147 23.01 -9.35 -2.34
CA GLU A 147 24.31 -9.55 -2.99
C GLU A 147 24.23 -9.23 -4.48
N THR A 148 23.18 -9.67 -5.18
CA THR A 148 22.97 -9.31 -6.59
C THR A 148 22.80 -7.80 -6.75
N LEU A 149 22.02 -7.13 -5.90
CA LEU A 149 21.93 -5.66 -5.94
C LEU A 149 23.30 -4.96 -5.82
N ARG A 150 24.21 -5.48 -4.98
CA ARG A 150 25.57 -4.93 -4.85
C ARG A 150 26.42 -5.16 -6.10
N GLN A 151 26.28 -6.32 -6.75
CA GLN A 151 26.98 -6.62 -8.00
C GLN A 151 26.60 -5.63 -9.11
N TYR A 152 25.35 -5.19 -9.15
CA TYR A 152 24.85 -4.15 -10.06
C TYR A 152 25.06 -2.72 -9.56
N ASN A 153 25.92 -2.49 -8.55
CA ASN A 153 26.21 -1.18 -7.96
C ASN A 153 24.99 -0.43 -7.39
N VAL A 154 23.91 -1.12 -7.03
CA VAL A 154 22.72 -0.50 -6.43
C VAL A 154 23.02 -0.08 -4.99
N SER A 155 22.72 1.17 -4.65
CA SER A 155 22.90 1.66 -3.27
C SER A 155 21.84 1.04 -2.35
N ILE A 156 22.27 0.37 -1.28
CA ILE A 156 21.34 -0.24 -0.30
C ILE A 156 21.20 0.68 0.92
N ARG A 157 20.01 1.24 1.11
CA ARG A 157 19.65 1.96 2.33
C ARG A 157 19.04 1.01 3.35
N VAL A 158 19.76 0.77 4.43
CA VAL A 158 19.27 0.04 5.60
C VAL A 158 18.73 1.04 6.60
N ASP A 159 17.40 1.09 6.77
CA ASP A 159 16.82 1.75 7.94
C ASP A 159 16.91 0.79 9.13
N SER A 160 17.21 1.31 10.33
CA SER A 160 17.14 0.47 11.54
C SER A 160 15.72 -0.06 11.71
N THR A 161 15.58 -1.38 11.82
CA THR A 161 14.31 -2.13 11.88
C THR A 161 13.27 -1.54 12.83
N LEU A 162 13.69 -1.10 14.02
CA LEU A 162 12.83 -0.45 15.02
C LEU A 162 12.24 0.88 14.53
N LYS A 163 13.07 1.79 13.99
CA LYS A 163 12.61 3.10 13.52
C LYS A 163 11.72 3.00 12.27
N SER A 164 11.92 1.98 11.45
CA SER A 164 11.06 1.73 10.28
C SER A 164 9.71 1.16 10.70
N ALA A 165 9.67 0.20 11.61
CA ALA A 165 8.44 -0.42 12.09
C ALA A 165 7.53 0.61 12.80
N ASP A 166 8.07 1.37 13.76
CA ASP A 166 7.30 2.40 14.50
C ASP A 166 6.73 3.45 13.57
N ARG A 167 7.50 3.86 12.56
CA ARG A 167 7.03 4.82 11.55
C ARG A 167 5.89 4.25 10.72
N VAL A 168 5.99 3.00 10.28
CA VAL A 168 4.93 2.35 9.49
C VAL A 168 3.67 2.14 10.33
N TRP A 169 3.81 1.71 11.58
CA TRP A 169 2.68 1.57 12.50
C TRP A 169 2.02 2.90 12.85
N GLY A 170 2.81 3.97 13.04
CA GLY A 170 2.27 5.31 13.21
C GLY A 170 1.46 5.77 11.99
N ARG A 171 1.95 5.48 10.77
CA ARG A 171 1.18 5.72 9.54
C ARG A 171 -0.10 4.90 9.51
N PHE A 172 0.00 3.59 9.77
CA PHE A 172 -1.16 2.70 9.85
C PHE A 172 -2.23 3.24 10.80
N ALA A 173 -1.84 3.65 12.02
CA ALA A 173 -2.76 4.17 13.03
C ALA A 173 -3.49 5.42 12.55
N VAL A 174 -2.79 6.37 11.92
CA VAL A 174 -3.38 7.59 11.38
C VAL A 174 -4.30 7.29 10.19
N THR A 175 -3.89 6.39 9.27
CA THR A 175 -4.75 5.94 8.16
C THR A 175 -6.02 5.27 8.70
N ALA A 176 -5.90 4.36 9.67
CA ALA A 176 -7.04 3.67 10.28
C ALA A 176 -7.97 4.65 11.02
N LEU A 177 -7.41 5.69 11.65
CA LEU A 177 -8.19 6.73 12.31
C LEU A 177 -9.00 7.56 11.31
N PHE A 178 -8.33 8.15 10.30
CA PHE A 178 -8.97 9.11 9.39
C PHE A 178 -9.78 8.49 8.25
N LEU A 179 -9.50 7.23 7.88
CA LEU A 179 -10.25 6.51 6.84
C LEU A 179 -11.13 5.38 7.38
N GLY A 180 -11.02 5.05 8.67
CA GLY A 180 -11.81 4.00 9.30
C GLY A 180 -12.67 4.54 10.43
N ALA A 181 -12.05 4.78 11.59
CA ALA A 181 -12.77 5.10 12.82
C ALA A 181 -13.59 6.39 12.74
N ILE A 182 -13.01 7.48 12.21
CA ILE A 182 -13.71 8.77 12.11
C ILE A 182 -14.86 8.69 11.09
N PRO A 183 -14.67 8.24 9.84
CA PRO A 183 -15.79 8.11 8.89
C PRO A 183 -16.90 7.17 9.38
N LEU A 184 -16.56 6.09 10.08
CA LEU A 184 -17.55 5.23 10.74
C LEU A 184 -18.31 6.00 11.83
N GLY A 185 -17.61 6.78 12.66
CA GLY A 185 -18.22 7.65 13.65
C GLY A 185 -19.16 8.69 13.02
N THR A 186 -18.80 9.24 11.86
CA THR A 186 -19.65 10.22 11.15
C THR A 186 -20.98 9.64 10.68
N VAL A 187 -21.12 8.32 10.55
CA VAL A 187 -22.41 7.68 10.22
C VAL A 187 -23.47 7.98 11.27
N PHE A 188 -23.08 8.07 12.55
CA PHE A 188 -24.00 8.35 13.65
C PHE A 188 -24.35 9.82 13.80
N VAL A 189 -23.49 10.71 13.29
CA VAL A 189 -23.66 12.17 13.39
C VAL A 189 -24.31 12.75 12.13
N TRP A 190 -23.90 12.26 10.96
CA TRP A 190 -24.32 12.69 9.62
C TRP A 190 -24.64 11.48 8.73
N PRO A 191 -25.74 10.76 9.00
CA PRO A 191 -26.06 9.50 8.31
C PRO A 191 -26.23 9.68 6.80
N ALA A 192 -26.97 10.71 6.37
CA ALA A 192 -27.19 10.98 4.94
C ALA A 192 -25.90 11.34 4.19
N GLY A 193 -24.98 12.07 4.83
CA GLY A 193 -23.67 12.42 4.25
C GLY A 193 -22.70 11.24 4.19
N SER A 194 -22.90 10.22 5.01
CA SER A 194 -21.96 9.08 5.15
C SER A 194 -22.23 7.93 4.17
N VAL A 195 -23.27 8.03 3.35
CA VAL A 195 -23.67 6.97 2.39
C VAL A 195 -22.52 6.53 1.46
N PRO A 196 -21.74 7.43 0.83
CA PRO A 196 -20.64 7.01 -0.02
C PRO A 196 -19.60 6.13 0.68
N PHE A 197 -19.18 6.51 1.88
CA PHE A 197 -18.24 5.75 2.67
C PHE A 197 -18.78 4.36 3.02
N LEU A 198 -20.05 4.26 3.45
CA LEU A 198 -20.70 2.98 3.74
C LEU A 198 -20.74 2.07 2.52
N LEU A 199 -21.10 2.60 1.35
CA LEU A 199 -21.12 1.84 0.11
C LEU A 199 -19.75 1.28 -0.24
N ALA A 200 -18.69 2.08 -0.08
CA ALA A 200 -17.33 1.62 -0.29
C ALA A 200 -16.94 0.51 0.70
N VAL A 201 -17.21 0.69 2.00
CA VAL A 201 -16.90 -0.31 3.03
C VAL A 201 -17.63 -1.63 2.75
N PHE A 202 -18.94 -1.61 2.47
CA PHE A 202 -19.69 -2.83 2.20
C PHE A 202 -19.29 -3.49 0.88
N GLY A 203 -19.04 -2.70 -0.17
CA GLY A 203 -18.56 -3.22 -1.45
C GLY A 203 -17.21 -3.93 -1.29
N HIS A 204 -16.27 -3.31 -0.60
CA HIS A 204 -14.96 -3.91 -0.33
C HIS A 204 -15.03 -5.09 0.63
N ALA A 205 -15.87 -5.04 1.66
CA ALA A 205 -16.07 -6.18 2.56
C ALA A 205 -16.59 -7.40 1.79
N ALA A 206 -17.59 -7.22 0.93
CA ALA A 206 -18.11 -8.30 0.09
C ALA A 206 -17.05 -8.85 -0.88
N PHE A 207 -16.21 -7.98 -1.43
CA PHE A 207 -15.12 -8.35 -2.32
C PHE A 207 -14.01 -9.15 -1.60
N VAL A 208 -13.52 -8.64 -0.46
CA VAL A 208 -12.51 -9.31 0.37
C VAL A 208 -13.03 -10.66 0.88
N LEU A 209 -14.30 -10.75 1.28
CA LEU A 209 -14.92 -12.02 1.68
C LEU A 209 -14.96 -13.05 0.54
N ARG A 210 -15.15 -12.60 -0.71
CA ARG A 210 -15.11 -13.47 -1.88
C ARG A 210 -13.71 -13.98 -2.22
N GLN A 211 -12.66 -13.20 -1.91
CA GLN A 211 -11.26 -13.61 -2.04
C GLN A 211 -10.81 -14.67 -1.02
N GLY A 212 -11.71 -15.09 -0.11
CA GLY A 212 -11.47 -16.10 0.91
C GLY A 212 -11.02 -15.53 2.27
N TRP A 213 -11.20 -16.31 3.32
CA TRP A 213 -10.76 -15.98 4.69
C TRP A 213 -9.24 -15.95 4.81
#